data_AF-A0A8D8JDP1-F1
#
_entry.id   AF-A0A8D8JDP1-F1
#
_cell.length_a   1.000
_cell.length_b   1.000
_cell.length_c   1.000
_cell.angle_alpha   90.00
_cell.angle_beta   90.00
_cell.angle_gamma   90.00
#
_symmetry.space_group_name_H-M   'P 1'
#
loop_
_entity.id
_entity.type
_entity.pdbx_description
1 polymer ?
#
loop_
_entity_poly.entity_id
_entity_poly.type
_entity_poly.pdbx_seq_one_letter_code
_entity_poly.pdbx_strand_id
1 'polypeptide(L)'
;MVYTRGHYYDYDRWALAGNYGWSYSDVLPYFLKGEQSYLKKSLLTLQTPLLRSFVEAGKCFGYPAIKPDDKVQLGFFKVTDTNTFRGQRRSAARDYLHPIRNRPNLFISMNSRVTRILIDPKTKTAYGVEFVKDGVQHRVHASKEVVLSAGAINSPQLLMLSGIGPKRHLESLSIPVIKSLDVGYNLHDHYAYSSLQFNLNQSLFLNSAEFNSKTLEEYLNHGTGVFSFPARFESAAFMSTPISDLPADYPDIELFFASVTLNRNSSDSALKLLGLPQAFEGSNLLANADRGQFSIFITLEQPKSRGRITLKNTNPYSQPRIKTNYFNHPHD
;
A
#
# COMPACT_ATOMS: atom_id res chain seq x y z
N MET A 1 2.58 -5.78 -4.32
CA MET A 1 3.78 -6.66 -4.32
C MET A 1 4.83 -6.14 -5.29
N VAL A 2 4.43 -5.33 -6.27
CA VAL A 2 5.31 -4.38 -6.95
C VAL A 2 6.20 -3.69 -5.92
N TYR A 3 7.50 -3.63 -6.22
CA TYR A 3 8.46 -2.87 -5.45
C TYR A 3 8.77 -1.58 -6.23
N THR A 4 8.56 -0.44 -5.59
CA THR A 4 8.91 0.90 -6.06
C THR A 4 9.48 1.68 -4.90
N ARG A 5 10.42 2.59 -5.16
CA ARG A 5 10.77 3.65 -4.21
C ARG A 5 9.86 4.86 -4.44
N GLY A 6 9.79 5.76 -3.47
CA GLY A 6 9.23 7.10 -3.70
C GLY A 6 10.24 8.00 -4.40
N HIS A 7 9.76 9.09 -4.97
CA HIS A 7 10.59 10.09 -5.64
C HIS A 7 11.44 10.83 -4.61
N TYR A 8 12.63 11.32 -4.99
CA TYR A 8 13.50 12.04 -4.04
C TYR A 8 12.80 13.22 -3.37
N TYR A 9 11.97 13.93 -4.15
CA TYR A 9 11.28 15.12 -3.69
C TYR A 9 10.22 14.82 -2.62
N ASP A 10 9.69 13.59 -2.53
CA ASP A 10 8.75 13.20 -1.46
C ASP A 10 9.40 13.37 -0.07
N TYR A 11 10.65 12.90 0.04
CA TYR A 11 11.42 12.90 1.30
C TYR A 11 12.01 14.28 1.60
N ASP A 12 12.54 14.96 0.58
CA ASP A 12 13.09 16.31 0.76
C ASP A 12 12.01 17.29 1.23
N ARG A 13 10.76 17.13 0.75
CA ARG A 13 9.61 17.90 1.27
C ARG A 13 9.30 17.60 2.73
N TRP A 14 9.49 16.37 3.21
CA TRP A 14 9.34 16.06 4.64
C TRP A 14 10.37 16.80 5.48
N ALA A 15 11.63 16.80 5.05
CA ALA A 15 12.69 17.55 5.72
C ALA A 15 12.41 19.06 5.72
N LEU A 16 11.98 19.62 4.58
CA LEU A 16 11.57 21.03 4.45
C LEU A 16 10.36 21.38 5.32
N ALA A 17 9.47 20.42 5.58
CA ALA A 17 8.34 20.58 6.50
C ALA A 17 8.75 20.50 8.00
N GLY A 18 10.06 20.43 8.29
CA GLY A 18 10.61 20.41 9.65
C GLY A 18 10.96 19.02 10.18
N ASN A 19 10.85 17.96 9.37
CA ASN A 19 11.25 16.61 9.76
C ASN A 19 12.73 16.36 9.42
N TYR A 20 13.63 17.06 10.12
CA TYR A 20 15.07 16.93 9.90
C TYR A 20 15.54 15.47 10.01
N GLY A 21 16.47 15.05 9.15
CA GLY A 21 16.94 13.66 9.06
C GLY A 21 16.06 12.74 8.21
N TRP A 22 15.07 13.29 7.50
CA TRP A 22 14.19 12.56 6.57
C TRP A 22 14.32 13.00 5.12
N SER A 23 15.41 13.70 4.75
CA SER A 23 15.68 14.01 3.34
C SER A 23 15.95 12.73 2.55
N TYR A 24 15.88 12.77 1.22
CA TYR A 24 16.19 11.62 0.39
C TYR A 24 17.60 11.07 0.68
N SER A 25 18.57 11.97 0.86
CA SER A 25 19.93 11.58 1.23
C SER A 25 20.04 10.87 2.58
N ASP A 26 19.18 11.22 3.56
CA ASP A 26 19.18 10.59 4.88
C ASP A 26 18.56 9.19 4.84
N VAL A 27 17.51 8.99 4.04
CA VAL A 27 16.77 7.72 3.98
C VAL A 27 17.35 6.73 2.98
N LEU A 28 18.04 7.19 1.93
CA LEU A 28 18.61 6.33 0.88
C LEU A 28 19.51 5.20 1.43
N PRO A 29 20.41 5.42 2.40
CA PRO A 29 21.19 4.35 2.99
C PRO A 29 20.34 3.21 3.58
N TYR A 30 19.15 3.51 4.10
CA TYR A 30 18.24 2.52 4.67
C TYR A 30 17.47 1.75 3.59
N PHE A 31 17.09 2.39 2.48
CA PHE A 31 16.56 1.69 1.31
C PHE A 31 17.57 0.66 0.78
N LEU A 32 18.81 1.12 0.54
CA LEU A 32 19.89 0.26 0.05
C LEU A 32 20.18 -0.90 1.03
N LYS A 33 20.24 -0.61 2.33
CA LYS A 33 20.40 -1.64 3.36
C LYS A 33 19.28 -2.67 3.33
N GLY A 34 18.02 -2.21 3.22
CA GLY A 34 16.85 -3.06 3.07
C GLY A 34 16.97 -4.01 1.89
N GLU A 35 17.24 -3.46 0.71
CA GLU A 35 17.30 -4.21 -0.56
C GLU A 35 18.47 -5.17 -0.65
N GLN A 36 19.61 -4.84 -0.04
CA GLN A 36 20.79 -5.70 -0.10
C GLN A 36 20.77 -6.79 0.98
N SER A 37 20.21 -6.51 2.16
CA SER A 37 20.40 -7.36 3.34
C SER A 37 19.16 -8.15 3.76
N TYR A 38 17.96 -7.62 3.52
CA TYR A 38 16.75 -8.14 4.18
C TYR A 38 15.62 -8.44 3.19
N LEU A 39 15.35 -7.51 2.28
CA LEU A 39 14.25 -7.60 1.33
C LEU A 39 14.67 -8.48 0.16
N LYS A 40 13.97 -9.61 0.00
CA LYS A 40 14.16 -10.44 -1.18
C LYS A 40 13.32 -9.89 -2.33
N LYS A 41 14.01 -9.50 -3.40
CA LYS A 41 13.41 -9.13 -4.68
C LYS A 41 13.59 -10.29 -5.66
N SER A 42 12.61 -10.51 -6.53
CA SER A 42 12.74 -11.48 -7.64
C SER A 42 12.13 -10.91 -8.90
N LEU A 43 12.78 -11.29 -10.01
CA LEU A 43 12.33 -10.95 -11.35
C LEU A 43 11.00 -11.59 -11.66
N LEU A 44 10.13 -10.79 -12.27
CA LEU A 44 8.89 -11.27 -12.84
C LEU A 44 9.16 -12.17 -14.05
N THR A 45 8.79 -13.43 -13.95
CA THR A 45 9.06 -14.44 -14.98
C THR A 45 8.00 -14.45 -16.08
N LEU A 46 6.73 -14.24 -15.74
CA LEU A 46 5.64 -14.13 -16.71
C LEU A 46 5.58 -12.71 -17.30
N GLN A 47 5.57 -12.62 -18.64
CA GLN A 47 5.46 -11.36 -19.38
C GLN A 47 4.61 -11.59 -20.61
N THR A 48 3.54 -10.82 -20.78
CA THR A 48 2.75 -10.82 -22.01
C THR A 48 3.45 -10.02 -23.11
N PRO A 49 3.10 -10.27 -24.39
CA PRO A 49 3.57 -9.43 -25.49
C PRO A 49 3.23 -7.93 -25.33
N LEU A 50 2.20 -7.58 -24.55
CA LEU A 50 1.80 -6.18 -24.36
C LEU A 50 2.79 -5.38 -23.51
N LEU A 51 3.54 -6.03 -22.62
CA LEU A 51 4.51 -5.34 -21.75
C LEU A 51 5.48 -4.49 -22.59
N ARG A 52 6.04 -5.08 -23.65
CA ARG A 52 6.96 -4.38 -24.53
C ARG A 52 6.27 -3.19 -25.21
N SER A 53 5.09 -3.42 -25.76
CA SER A 53 4.31 -2.37 -26.44
C SER A 53 3.97 -1.21 -25.51
N PHE A 54 3.61 -1.48 -24.25
CA PHE A 54 3.29 -0.45 -23.27
C PHE A 54 4.52 0.40 -22.91
N VAL A 55 5.66 -0.21 -22.62
CA VAL A 55 6.89 0.53 -22.31
C VAL A 55 7.40 1.31 -23.53
N GLU A 56 7.33 0.74 -24.73
CA GLU A 56 7.74 1.44 -25.96
C GLU A 56 6.80 2.60 -26.31
N ALA A 57 5.51 2.51 -25.97
CA ALA A 57 4.55 3.59 -26.19
C ALA A 57 4.93 4.88 -25.43
N GLY A 58 5.63 4.78 -24.29
CA GLY A 58 6.14 5.95 -23.57
C GLY A 58 6.98 6.87 -24.44
N LYS A 59 7.76 6.32 -25.38
CA LYS A 59 8.58 7.10 -26.32
C LYS A 59 7.73 7.99 -27.23
N CYS A 60 6.54 7.54 -27.61
CA CYS A 60 5.61 8.34 -28.43
C CYS A 60 5.09 9.57 -27.68
N PHE A 61 5.12 9.54 -26.34
CA PHE A 61 4.73 10.65 -25.47
C PHE A 61 5.94 11.44 -24.95
N GLY A 62 7.15 11.16 -25.44
CA GLY A 62 8.38 11.84 -24.99
C GLY A 62 8.93 11.35 -23.65
N TYR A 63 8.42 10.23 -23.12
CA TYR A 63 8.86 9.67 -21.84
C TYR A 63 9.94 8.59 -22.04
N PRO A 64 11.00 8.59 -21.21
CA PRO A 64 12.02 7.54 -21.25
C PRO A 64 11.53 6.24 -20.59
N ALA A 65 12.30 5.17 -20.79
CA ALA A 65 12.19 3.99 -19.93
C ALA A 65 13.03 4.22 -18.67
N ILE A 66 12.46 3.92 -17.50
CA ILE A 66 13.07 4.11 -16.17
C ILE A 66 13.09 2.79 -15.39
N LYS A 67 13.70 2.82 -14.20
CA LYS A 67 13.59 1.76 -13.19
C LYS A 67 12.68 2.20 -12.03
N PRO A 68 11.99 1.24 -11.38
CA PRO A 68 11.10 1.54 -10.25
C PRO A 68 11.81 2.14 -9.03
N ASP A 69 13.13 2.06 -8.97
CA ASP A 69 13.95 2.53 -7.85
C ASP A 69 14.87 3.72 -8.20
N ASP A 70 14.73 4.28 -9.41
CA ASP A 70 15.45 5.49 -9.81
C ASP A 70 15.12 6.67 -8.90
N LYS A 71 16.09 7.56 -8.72
CA LYS A 71 15.91 8.79 -7.91
C LYS A 71 14.81 9.69 -8.49
N VAL A 72 14.82 9.84 -9.81
CA VAL A 72 13.84 10.59 -10.60
C VAL A 72 12.97 9.57 -11.33
N GLN A 73 11.66 9.69 -11.17
CA GLN A 73 10.71 8.68 -11.60
C GLN A 73 9.70 9.32 -12.56
N LEU A 74 10.19 9.74 -13.73
CA LEU A 74 9.34 10.27 -14.80
C LEU A 74 9.55 9.43 -16.05
N GLY A 75 8.63 8.50 -16.31
CA GLY A 75 8.74 7.56 -17.42
C GLY A 75 8.09 6.21 -17.18
N PHE A 76 8.29 5.31 -18.14
CA PHE A 76 7.65 4.00 -18.20
C PHE A 76 8.62 2.94 -17.70
N PHE A 77 8.14 1.98 -16.92
CA PHE A 77 8.98 0.89 -16.43
C PHE A 77 8.23 -0.42 -16.39
N LYS A 78 8.98 -1.48 -16.66
CA LYS A 78 8.55 -2.84 -16.36
C LYS A 78 8.59 -3.05 -14.86
N VAL A 79 7.59 -3.75 -14.32
CA VAL A 79 7.65 -4.29 -12.96
C VAL A 79 8.67 -5.42 -12.95
N THR A 80 9.94 -5.07 -12.74
CA THR A 80 11.04 -6.04 -12.66
C THR A 80 11.20 -6.57 -11.26
N ASP A 81 11.09 -5.69 -10.26
CA ASP A 81 11.28 -6.03 -8.86
C ASP A 81 9.93 -6.20 -8.17
N THR A 82 9.74 -7.37 -7.60
CA THR A 82 8.60 -7.68 -6.75
C THR A 82 9.12 -8.18 -5.42
N ASN A 83 8.39 -7.89 -4.33
CA ASN A 83 8.67 -8.46 -3.00
C ASN A 83 8.28 -9.94 -2.97
N THR A 84 8.95 -10.74 -3.78
CA THR A 84 8.76 -12.18 -3.96
C THR A 84 10.11 -12.91 -3.98
N PHE A 85 10.08 -14.20 -3.70
CA PHE A 85 11.24 -15.09 -3.85
C PHE A 85 10.75 -16.47 -4.27
N ARG A 86 11.22 -16.97 -5.42
CA ARG A 86 10.71 -18.20 -6.07
C ARG A 86 9.18 -18.18 -6.22
N GLY A 87 8.66 -17.07 -6.75
CA GLY A 87 7.23 -16.85 -6.97
C GLY A 87 6.37 -16.66 -5.70
N GLN A 88 6.93 -16.83 -4.51
CA GLN A 88 6.20 -16.66 -3.26
C GLN A 88 6.33 -15.23 -2.72
N ARG A 89 5.23 -14.69 -2.21
CA ARG A 89 5.23 -13.42 -1.47
C ARG A 89 6.25 -13.41 -0.33
N ARG A 90 6.99 -12.31 -0.22
CA ARG A 90 7.88 -11.98 0.90
C ARG A 90 7.32 -10.79 1.66
N SER A 91 6.86 -11.06 2.88
CA SER A 91 6.38 -10.03 3.82
C SER A 91 7.52 -9.59 4.73
N ALA A 92 7.38 -8.40 5.34
CA ALA A 92 8.31 -7.93 6.35
C ALA A 92 8.48 -8.94 7.51
N ALA A 93 7.41 -9.63 7.93
CA ALA A 93 7.50 -10.69 8.93
C ALA A 93 8.39 -11.87 8.46
N ARG A 94 8.26 -12.30 7.21
CA ARG A 94 9.04 -13.43 6.67
C ARG A 94 10.53 -13.07 6.49
N ASP A 95 10.82 -11.82 6.15
CA ASP A 95 12.17 -11.34 5.88
C ASP A 95 12.90 -10.89 7.16
N TYR A 96 12.22 -10.17 8.06
CA TYR A 96 12.85 -9.61 9.26
C TYR A 96 12.58 -10.41 10.53
N LEU A 97 11.36 -10.92 10.73
CA LEU A 97 10.95 -11.50 12.01
C LEU A 97 11.23 -13.01 12.08
N HIS A 98 10.85 -13.77 11.05
CA HIS A 98 10.96 -15.23 11.03
C HIS A 98 12.40 -15.73 11.22
N PRO A 99 13.45 -15.12 10.62
CA PRO A 99 14.81 -15.61 10.80
C PRO A 99 15.32 -15.48 12.25
N ILE A 100 14.78 -14.54 13.03
CA ILE A 100 15.24 -14.23 14.38
C ILE A 100 14.24 -14.61 15.47
N ARG A 101 13.11 -15.24 15.11
CA ARG A 101 11.97 -15.52 16.01
C ARG A 101 12.31 -16.37 17.24
N ASN A 102 13.39 -17.14 17.19
CA ASN A 102 13.84 -18.03 18.27
C ASN A 102 14.87 -17.36 19.20
N ARG A 103 15.20 -16.07 19.00
CA ARG A 103 16.12 -15.36 19.89
C ARG A 103 15.50 -15.26 21.29
N PRO A 104 16.23 -15.56 22.38
CA PRO A 104 15.68 -15.61 23.73
C PRO A 104 15.23 -14.25 24.26
N ASN A 105 15.70 -13.16 23.64
CA ASN A 105 15.34 -11.78 23.99
C ASN A 105 14.24 -11.17 23.09
N LEU A 106 13.60 -11.97 22.23
CA LEU A 106 12.52 -11.53 21.36
C LEU A 106 11.24 -12.31 21.66
N PHE A 107 10.19 -11.61 22.07
CA PHE A 107 8.90 -12.20 22.39
C PHE A 107 7.87 -11.75 21.34
N ILE A 108 7.22 -12.71 20.70
CA ILE A 108 6.21 -12.46 19.66
C ILE A 108 4.87 -13.00 20.17
N SER A 109 3.91 -12.11 20.40
CA SER A 109 2.55 -12.51 20.75
C SER A 109 1.60 -12.23 19.59
N MET A 110 1.16 -13.30 18.92
CA MET A 110 0.14 -13.23 17.88
C MET A 110 -1.27 -13.17 18.50
N ASN A 111 -2.27 -12.80 17.70
CA ASN A 111 -3.68 -12.72 18.12
C ASN A 111 -3.88 -11.87 19.39
N SER A 112 -3.06 -10.83 19.51
CA SER A 112 -2.98 -9.96 20.69
C SER A 112 -3.33 -8.54 20.26
N ARG A 113 -4.57 -8.12 20.49
CA ARG A 113 -5.04 -6.78 20.08
C ARG A 113 -4.75 -5.78 21.19
N VAL A 114 -3.83 -4.85 20.94
CA VAL A 114 -3.57 -3.74 21.85
C VAL A 114 -4.80 -2.83 21.90
N THR A 115 -5.26 -2.54 23.12
CA THR A 115 -6.47 -1.74 23.38
C THR A 115 -6.16 -0.38 23.99
N ARG A 116 -5.00 -0.24 24.66
CA ARG A 116 -4.57 1.02 25.27
C ARG A 116 -3.05 1.07 25.43
N ILE A 117 -2.47 2.25 25.28
CA ILE A 117 -1.11 2.57 25.72
C ILE A 117 -1.20 3.08 27.16
N LEU A 118 -0.35 2.59 28.03
CA LEU A 118 -0.29 3.00 29.43
C LEU A 118 0.65 4.20 29.54
N ILE A 119 0.11 5.36 29.94
CA ILE A 119 0.84 6.64 29.96
C ILE A 119 0.61 7.33 31.30
N ASP A 120 1.69 7.77 31.94
CA ASP A 120 1.59 8.58 33.15
C ASP A 120 1.02 9.97 32.81
N PRO A 121 -0.09 10.41 33.45
CA PRO A 121 -0.73 11.68 33.10
C PRO A 121 0.07 12.92 33.53
N LYS A 122 1.02 12.80 34.46
CA LYS A 122 1.87 13.90 34.93
C LYS A 122 3.14 14.00 34.09
N THR A 123 3.90 12.92 33.96
CA THR A 123 5.18 12.91 33.24
C THR A 123 5.00 12.76 31.73
N LYS A 124 3.83 12.30 31.28
CA LYS A 124 3.53 11.94 29.88
C LYS A 124 4.37 10.79 29.34
N THR A 125 5.00 10.01 30.22
CA THR A 125 5.83 8.86 29.85
C THR A 125 4.95 7.64 29.57
N ALA A 126 5.12 7.03 28.39
CA ALA A 126 4.53 5.72 28.11
C ALA A 126 5.35 4.63 28.81
N TYR A 127 4.69 3.81 29.61
CA TYR A 127 5.34 2.78 30.44
C TYR A 127 4.85 1.36 30.14
N GLY A 128 4.00 1.18 29.15
CA GLY A 128 3.53 -0.14 28.75
C GLY A 128 2.32 -0.10 27.82
N VAL A 129 1.75 -1.28 27.60
CA VAL A 129 0.54 -1.48 26.80
C VAL A 129 -0.41 -2.45 27.50
N GLU A 130 -1.69 -2.24 27.24
CA GLU A 130 -2.75 -3.20 27.55
C GLU A 130 -3.23 -3.83 26.25
N PHE A 131 -3.39 -5.16 26.25
CA PHE A 131 -3.89 -5.89 25.10
C PHE A 131 -4.79 -7.04 25.52
N VAL A 132 -5.61 -7.52 24.61
CA VAL A 132 -6.44 -8.70 24.81
C VAL A 132 -5.92 -9.84 23.95
N LYS A 133 -5.81 -11.01 24.56
CA LYS A 133 -5.44 -12.27 23.90
C LYS A 133 -6.37 -13.37 24.44
N ASP A 134 -6.97 -14.14 23.53
CA ASP A 134 -7.87 -15.25 23.89
C ASP A 134 -9.00 -14.82 24.85
N GLY A 135 -9.50 -13.58 24.69
CA GLY A 135 -10.54 -12.99 25.53
C GLY A 135 -10.06 -12.44 26.88
N VAL A 136 -8.79 -12.63 27.23
CA VAL A 136 -8.20 -12.19 28.51
C VAL A 136 -7.39 -10.91 28.31
N GLN A 137 -7.57 -9.96 29.22
CA GLN A 137 -6.81 -8.71 29.23
C GLN A 137 -5.46 -8.90 29.92
N HIS A 138 -4.40 -8.44 29.27
CA HIS A 138 -3.03 -8.49 29.74
C HIS A 138 -2.41 -7.09 29.75
N ARG A 139 -1.42 -6.88 30.63
CA ARG A 139 -0.59 -5.68 30.65
C ARG A 139 0.88 -6.08 30.57
N VAL A 140 1.63 -5.37 29.73
CA VAL A 140 3.08 -5.52 29.62
C VAL A 140 3.71 -4.15 29.80
N HIS A 141 4.68 -4.07 30.70
CA HIS A 141 5.43 -2.84 30.98
C HIS A 141 6.68 -2.76 30.11
N ALA A 142 7.04 -1.54 29.72
CA ALA A 142 8.22 -1.24 28.95
C ALA A 142 9.16 -0.37 29.78
N SER A 143 10.42 -0.79 29.92
CA SER A 143 11.44 -0.05 30.68
C SER A 143 12.13 1.05 29.89
N LYS A 144 12.00 1.05 28.56
CA LYS A 144 12.67 2.01 27.66
C LYS A 144 11.66 2.78 26.82
N GLU A 145 10.91 2.07 25.97
CA GLU A 145 10.05 2.72 24.98
C GLU A 145 8.86 1.84 24.58
N VAL A 146 7.82 2.51 24.09
CA VAL A 146 6.68 1.89 23.40
C VAL A 146 6.66 2.45 21.99
N VAL A 147 6.87 1.59 20.99
CA VAL A 147 6.83 1.95 19.57
C VAL A 147 5.50 1.53 18.96
N LEU A 148 4.77 2.50 18.39
CA LEU A 148 3.46 2.27 17.78
C LEU A 148 3.59 2.05 16.27
N SER A 149 3.26 0.83 15.83
CA SER A 149 3.35 0.42 14.41
C SER A 149 2.04 -0.23 13.91
N ALA A 150 0.88 0.26 14.35
CA ALA A 150 -0.42 -0.31 14.02
C ALA A 150 -0.98 0.16 12.66
N GLY A 151 -0.17 0.86 11.85
CA GLY A 151 -0.55 1.42 10.55
C GLY A 151 -1.35 2.72 10.64
N ALA A 152 -1.59 3.35 9.48
CA ALA A 152 -2.21 4.67 9.38
C ALA A 152 -3.65 4.73 9.91
N ILE A 153 -4.33 3.59 10.02
CA ILE A 153 -5.73 3.51 10.51
C ILE A 153 -5.80 3.22 12.00
N ASN A 154 -5.15 2.15 12.47
CA ASN A 154 -5.32 1.72 13.86
C ASN A 154 -4.41 2.49 14.83
N SER A 155 -3.29 3.06 14.37
CA SER A 155 -2.43 3.89 15.23
C SER A 155 -3.15 5.13 15.77
N PRO A 156 -3.81 5.97 14.94
CA PRO A 156 -4.56 7.10 15.46
C PRO A 156 -5.75 6.67 16.32
N GLN A 157 -6.41 5.55 16.01
CA GLN A 157 -7.45 4.99 16.88
C GLN A 157 -6.90 4.67 18.27
N LEU A 158 -5.79 3.92 18.35
CA LEU A 158 -5.20 3.52 19.62
C LEU A 158 -4.66 4.71 20.42
N LEU A 159 -4.03 5.69 19.77
CA LEU A 159 -3.61 6.95 20.40
C LEU A 159 -4.80 7.69 21.02
N MET A 160 -5.89 7.87 20.27
CA MET A 160 -7.09 8.54 20.77
C MET A 160 -7.71 7.78 21.94
N LEU A 161 -7.83 6.45 21.87
CA LEU A 161 -8.31 5.61 22.98
C LEU A 161 -7.39 5.67 24.22
N SER A 162 -6.13 6.04 24.03
CA SER A 162 -5.14 6.23 25.09
C SER A 162 -5.05 7.69 25.57
N GLY A 163 -5.97 8.56 25.14
CA GLY A 163 -6.02 9.96 25.55
C GLY A 163 -5.11 10.92 24.79
N ILE A 164 -4.54 10.50 23.65
CA ILE A 164 -3.75 11.36 22.76
C ILE A 164 -4.52 11.62 21.48
N GLY A 165 -4.99 12.86 21.31
CA GLY A 165 -5.76 13.25 20.13
C GLY A 165 -6.55 14.54 20.32
N PRO A 166 -7.49 14.85 19.40
CA PRO A 166 -8.14 16.16 19.40
C PRO A 166 -9.00 16.34 20.65
N LYS A 167 -8.67 17.33 21.49
CA LYS A 167 -9.28 17.54 22.83
C LYS A 167 -10.81 17.43 22.82
N ARG A 168 -11.50 18.21 21.98
CA ARG A 168 -12.97 18.22 21.89
C ARG A 168 -13.56 16.85 21.52
N HIS A 169 -12.88 16.09 20.65
CA HIS A 169 -13.33 14.75 20.24
C HIS A 169 -13.20 13.76 21.39
N LEU A 170 -12.06 13.78 22.10
CA LEU A 170 -11.83 12.92 23.26
C LEU A 170 -12.82 13.22 24.40
N GLU A 171 -13.02 14.50 24.71
CA GLU A 171 -13.98 14.96 25.73
C GLU A 171 -15.42 14.55 25.39
N SER A 172 -15.81 14.61 24.12
CA SER A 172 -17.16 14.17 23.69
C SER A 172 -17.43 12.68 23.90
N LEU A 173 -16.38 11.88 24.06
CA LEU A 173 -16.44 10.44 24.34
C LEU A 173 -16.04 10.10 25.78
N SER A 174 -15.90 11.12 26.64
CA SER A 174 -15.46 10.98 28.03
C SER A 174 -14.10 10.28 28.19
N ILE A 175 -13.19 10.47 27.22
CA ILE A 175 -11.81 9.97 27.29
C ILE A 175 -10.93 11.02 27.96
N PRO A 176 -10.21 10.70 29.06
CA PRO A 176 -9.27 11.63 29.67
C PRO A 176 -8.18 12.08 28.69
N VAL A 177 -7.99 13.40 28.58
CA VAL A 177 -7.02 13.97 27.64
C VAL A 177 -5.63 13.99 28.28
N ILE A 178 -4.75 13.10 27.80
CA ILE A 178 -3.33 13.08 28.16
C ILE A 178 -2.58 14.17 27.40
N LYS A 179 -2.80 14.28 26.09
CA LYS A 179 -2.22 15.32 25.24
C LYS A 179 -3.15 15.64 24.07
N SER A 180 -3.45 16.93 23.89
CA SER A 180 -4.18 17.40 22.71
C SER A 180 -3.23 17.48 21.52
N LEU A 181 -3.49 16.69 20.48
CA LEU A 181 -2.77 16.67 19.20
C LEU A 181 -3.76 16.38 18.06
N ASP A 182 -3.40 16.71 16.83
CA ASP A 182 -4.22 16.47 15.63
C ASP A 182 -4.16 15.01 15.14
N VAL A 183 -4.25 14.06 16.08
CA VAL A 183 -4.31 12.64 15.77
C VAL A 183 -5.57 12.32 14.96
N GLY A 184 -5.39 11.59 13.87
CA GLY A 184 -6.46 11.21 12.95
C GLY A 184 -6.76 12.26 11.87
N TYR A 185 -6.12 13.43 11.88
CA TYR A 185 -6.13 14.33 10.72
C TYR A 185 -5.09 13.92 9.67
N ASN A 186 -5.12 14.60 8.52
CA ASN A 186 -4.13 14.46 7.46
C ASN A 186 -4.03 13.01 6.94
N LEU A 187 -5.17 12.31 6.80
CA LEU A 187 -5.19 11.01 6.14
C LEU A 187 -4.96 11.23 4.64
N HIS A 188 -3.91 10.62 4.11
CA HIS A 188 -3.59 10.58 2.69
C HIS A 188 -3.86 9.18 2.16
N ASP A 189 -4.19 9.09 0.89
CA ASP A 189 -4.28 7.84 0.15
C ASP A 189 -4.15 8.17 -1.35
N HIS A 190 -3.68 7.23 -2.15
CA HIS A 190 -3.73 7.37 -3.62
C HIS A 190 -5.05 6.78 -4.09
N TYR A 191 -5.91 7.57 -4.71
CA TYR A 191 -7.13 7.05 -5.30
C TYR A 191 -6.91 6.65 -6.75
N ALA A 192 -7.44 5.49 -7.11
CA ALA A 192 -7.27 4.88 -8.42
C ALA A 192 -8.56 4.94 -9.24
N TYR A 193 -8.47 5.43 -10.47
CA TYR A 193 -9.46 5.23 -11.50
C TYR A 193 -9.14 3.93 -12.27
N SER A 194 -10.03 2.94 -12.17
CA SER A 194 -9.80 1.57 -12.67
C SER A 194 -10.54 1.23 -13.96
N SER A 195 -11.21 2.21 -14.58
CA SER A 195 -12.21 1.98 -15.63
C SER A 195 -11.67 2.13 -17.06
N LEU A 196 -10.37 2.40 -17.25
CA LEU A 196 -9.79 2.57 -18.57
C LEU A 196 -9.41 1.19 -19.15
N GLN A 197 -10.24 0.68 -20.05
CA GLN A 197 -10.11 -0.64 -20.67
C GLN A 197 -10.07 -0.57 -22.19
N PHE A 198 -9.26 -1.42 -22.79
CA PHE A 198 -9.07 -1.46 -24.24
C PHE A 198 -9.26 -2.89 -24.77
N ASN A 199 -10.10 -3.00 -25.79
CA ASN A 199 -10.35 -4.27 -26.47
C ASN A 199 -9.19 -4.62 -27.40
N LEU A 200 -8.82 -5.90 -27.41
CA LEU A 200 -7.85 -6.45 -28.32
C LEU A 200 -8.54 -7.28 -29.40
N ASN A 201 -7.91 -7.36 -30.57
CA ASN A 201 -8.36 -8.23 -31.64
C ASN A 201 -7.93 -9.69 -31.44
N GLN A 202 -7.17 -9.98 -30.37
CA GLN A 202 -6.70 -11.30 -30.01
C GLN A 202 -6.99 -11.59 -28.53
N SER A 203 -7.15 -12.86 -28.18
CA SER A 203 -7.18 -13.29 -26.78
C SER A 203 -5.75 -13.29 -26.22
N LEU A 204 -5.57 -12.83 -24.98
CA LEU A 204 -4.28 -12.85 -24.30
C LEU A 204 -4.20 -13.94 -23.23
N PHE A 205 -2.95 -14.29 -22.93
CA PHE A 205 -2.43 -15.38 -22.09
C PHE A 205 -2.78 -15.33 -20.60
N LEU A 206 -3.96 -14.88 -20.18
CA LEU A 206 -4.35 -14.85 -18.76
C LEU A 206 -5.86 -15.01 -18.56
N ASN A 207 -6.43 -16.11 -19.09
CA ASN A 207 -7.82 -16.49 -18.80
C ASN A 207 -7.91 -17.48 -17.62
N SER A 208 -9.11 -17.74 -17.11
CA SER A 208 -9.31 -18.62 -15.95
C SER A 208 -8.86 -20.07 -16.18
N ALA A 209 -8.86 -20.56 -17.43
CA ALA A 209 -8.47 -21.93 -17.75
C ALA A 209 -6.97 -22.20 -17.55
N GLU A 210 -6.16 -21.15 -17.46
CA GLU A 210 -4.74 -21.28 -17.13
C GLU A 210 -4.50 -21.64 -15.67
N PHE A 211 -5.48 -21.45 -14.78
CA PHE A 211 -5.37 -21.86 -13.38
C PHE A 211 -5.77 -23.33 -13.23
N ASN A 212 -4.85 -24.22 -13.62
CA ASN A 212 -5.06 -25.67 -13.64
C ASN A 212 -3.94 -26.42 -12.92
N SER A 213 -4.09 -27.73 -12.78
CA SER A 213 -3.14 -28.60 -12.08
C SER A 213 -1.72 -28.52 -12.63
N LYS A 214 -1.54 -28.42 -13.95
CA LYS A 214 -0.22 -28.33 -14.60
C LYS A 214 0.51 -27.04 -14.23
N THR A 215 -0.19 -25.90 -14.28
CA THR A 215 0.41 -24.61 -13.89
C THR A 215 0.62 -24.49 -12.38
N LEU A 216 -0.19 -25.18 -11.58
CA LEU A 216 0.02 -25.30 -10.15
C LEU A 216 1.28 -26.11 -9.86
N GLU A 217 1.48 -27.23 -10.54
CA GLU A 217 2.69 -28.05 -10.45
C GLU A 217 3.94 -27.25 -10.86
N GLU A 218 3.87 -26.49 -11.96
CA GLU A 218 4.94 -25.59 -12.37
C GLU A 218 5.31 -24.62 -11.24
N TYR A 219 4.32 -23.97 -10.63
CA TYR A 219 4.53 -23.04 -9.53
C TYR A 219 5.13 -23.71 -8.29
N LEU A 220 4.63 -24.89 -7.91
CA LEU A 220 5.13 -25.60 -6.73
C LEU A 220 6.59 -26.07 -6.90
N ASN A 221 6.93 -26.56 -8.09
CA ASN A 221 8.25 -27.12 -8.37
C ASN A 221 9.31 -26.05 -8.71
N HIS A 222 8.92 -25.01 -9.44
CA HIS A 222 9.86 -24.02 -10.00
C HIS A 222 9.65 -22.60 -9.46
N GLY A 223 8.51 -22.31 -8.83
CA GLY A 223 8.17 -20.96 -8.38
C GLY A 223 7.88 -19.99 -9.53
N THR A 224 7.47 -20.52 -10.69
CA THR A 224 7.16 -19.76 -11.91
C THR A 224 5.70 -19.91 -12.31
N GLY A 225 5.31 -19.37 -13.47
CA GLY A 225 3.96 -19.51 -14.02
C GLY A 225 2.93 -18.57 -13.39
N VAL A 226 1.67 -18.73 -13.79
CA VAL A 226 0.58 -17.79 -13.50
C VAL A 226 0.29 -17.57 -12.02
N PHE A 227 0.59 -18.54 -11.15
CA PHE A 227 0.44 -18.42 -9.70
C PHE A 227 1.53 -17.57 -9.02
N SER A 228 2.66 -17.35 -9.69
CA SER A 228 3.75 -16.48 -9.20
C SER A 228 3.52 -14.99 -9.49
N PHE A 229 2.47 -14.67 -10.26
CA PHE A 229 2.29 -13.34 -10.86
C PHE A 229 1.50 -12.38 -9.93
N PRO A 230 2.10 -11.30 -9.39
CA PRO A 230 1.46 -10.45 -8.40
C PRO A 230 0.39 -9.54 -9.00
N ALA A 231 -0.89 -9.85 -8.75
CA ALA A 231 -2.05 -9.05 -9.17
C ALA A 231 -2.11 -8.71 -10.67
N ARG A 232 -1.30 -9.42 -11.45
CA ARG A 232 -1.21 -9.34 -12.89
C ARG A 232 -0.85 -7.96 -13.47
N PHE A 233 -0.11 -7.14 -12.71
CA PHE A 233 0.50 -5.89 -13.18
C PHE A 233 1.89 -6.16 -13.75
N GLU A 234 2.13 -5.79 -15.01
CA GLU A 234 3.41 -6.05 -15.71
C GLU A 234 4.29 -4.83 -15.82
N SER A 235 3.67 -3.65 -15.83
CA SER A 235 4.33 -2.38 -16.08
C SER A 235 3.62 -1.28 -15.31
N ALA A 236 4.33 -0.20 -15.06
CA ALA A 236 3.73 1.05 -14.66
C ALA A 236 4.42 2.22 -15.36
N ALA A 237 3.84 3.40 -15.25
CA ALA A 237 4.44 4.63 -15.72
C ALA A 237 4.15 5.77 -14.75
N PHE A 238 5.14 6.59 -14.49
CA PHE A 238 4.97 7.86 -13.79
C PHE A 238 5.00 8.98 -14.81
N MET A 239 3.97 9.82 -14.80
CA MET A 239 3.78 10.87 -15.81
C MET A 239 3.33 12.17 -15.14
N SER A 240 3.49 13.26 -15.88
CA SER A 240 2.93 14.56 -15.52
C SER A 240 1.77 14.88 -16.46
N THR A 241 0.64 15.29 -15.88
CA THR A 241 -0.48 15.80 -16.68
C THR A 241 -0.15 17.18 -17.27
N PRO A 242 -0.78 17.59 -18.38
CA PRO A 242 -0.56 18.92 -18.95
C PRO A 242 -0.94 20.10 -18.04
N ILE A 243 -1.70 19.84 -16.97
CA ILE A 243 -2.17 20.84 -16.01
C ILE A 243 -1.38 20.81 -14.69
N SER A 244 -0.32 20.02 -14.60
CA SER A 244 0.48 19.87 -13.39
C SER A 244 1.11 21.19 -12.95
N ASP A 245 0.99 21.51 -11.66
CA ASP A 245 1.68 22.63 -11.00
C ASP A 245 2.94 22.17 -10.22
N LEU A 246 3.35 20.91 -10.41
CA LEU A 246 4.51 20.31 -9.76
C LEU A 246 5.83 20.60 -10.51
N PRO A 247 6.99 20.43 -9.87
CA PRO A 247 8.28 20.44 -10.56
C PRO A 247 8.30 19.51 -11.78
N ALA A 248 9.04 19.89 -12.81
CA ALA A 248 9.00 19.24 -14.12
C ALA A 248 9.42 17.75 -14.11
N ASP A 249 10.19 17.32 -13.11
CA ASP A 249 10.66 15.94 -12.93
C ASP A 249 9.83 15.15 -11.91
N TYR A 250 8.76 15.73 -11.37
CA TYR A 250 7.93 15.13 -10.32
C TYR A 250 6.55 14.73 -10.87
N PRO A 251 6.23 13.43 -10.93
CA PRO A 251 4.98 12.97 -11.50
C PRO A 251 3.78 13.32 -10.61
N ASP A 252 2.64 13.62 -11.24
CA ASP A 252 1.35 13.78 -10.55
C ASP A 252 0.46 12.55 -10.70
N ILE A 253 0.72 11.69 -11.69
CA ILE A 253 -0.02 10.44 -11.91
C ILE A 253 0.90 9.22 -12.06
N GLU A 254 0.40 8.07 -11.59
CA GLU A 254 0.94 6.76 -11.92
C GLU A 254 -0.10 5.96 -12.72
N LEU A 255 0.38 5.30 -13.77
CA LEU A 255 -0.40 4.37 -14.58
C LEU A 255 0.02 2.95 -14.23
N PHE A 256 -0.86 2.14 -13.66
CA PHE A 256 -0.63 0.70 -13.54
C PHE A 256 -1.22 -0.02 -14.75
N PHE A 257 -0.35 -0.70 -15.49
CA PHE A 257 -0.75 -1.49 -16.65
C PHE A 257 -1.00 -2.95 -16.27
N ALA A 258 -2.23 -3.39 -16.50
CA ALA A 258 -2.67 -4.75 -16.27
C ALA A 258 -3.04 -5.42 -17.60
N SER A 259 -2.29 -6.46 -17.98
CA SER A 259 -2.46 -7.21 -19.23
C SER A 259 -3.59 -8.24 -19.18
N VAL A 260 -4.64 -7.95 -18.41
CA VAL A 260 -5.70 -8.90 -18.06
C VAL A 260 -7.06 -8.47 -18.54
N THR A 261 -7.83 -9.46 -18.99
CA THR A 261 -9.26 -9.31 -19.22
C THR A 261 -10.00 -9.33 -17.88
N LEU A 262 -10.54 -8.19 -17.47
CA LEU A 262 -11.48 -8.09 -16.36
C LEU A 262 -12.89 -8.35 -16.91
N ASN A 263 -13.27 -9.61 -17.12
CA ASN A 263 -14.64 -9.96 -17.51
C ASN A 263 -15.50 -10.33 -16.29
N ARG A 264 -16.82 -10.15 -16.37
CA ARG A 264 -17.76 -10.41 -15.27
C ARG A 264 -17.58 -11.79 -14.62
N ASN A 265 -17.37 -12.83 -15.44
CA ASN A 265 -17.30 -14.21 -14.96
C ASN A 265 -15.99 -14.57 -14.23
N SER A 266 -14.87 -13.89 -14.52
CA SER A 266 -13.56 -14.14 -13.88
C SER A 266 -13.21 -13.16 -12.77
N SER A 267 -13.96 -12.06 -12.66
CA SER A 267 -13.66 -10.94 -11.75
C SER A 267 -14.45 -11.00 -10.44
N ASP A 268 -15.58 -11.70 -10.35
CA ASP A 268 -16.40 -11.78 -9.12
C ASP A 268 -15.61 -12.13 -7.84
N SER A 269 -14.71 -13.10 -7.90
CA SER A 269 -13.89 -13.52 -6.74
C SER A 269 -12.82 -12.49 -6.37
N ALA A 270 -12.20 -11.86 -7.36
CA ALA A 270 -11.19 -10.81 -7.15
C ALA A 270 -11.83 -9.50 -6.67
N LEU A 271 -13.02 -9.16 -7.17
CA LEU A 271 -13.80 -7.97 -6.82
C LEU A 271 -14.41 -8.07 -5.42
N LYS A 272 -14.86 -9.27 -5.00
CA LYS A 272 -15.24 -9.56 -3.60
C LYS A 272 -14.04 -9.41 -2.67
N LEU A 273 -12.85 -9.87 -3.07
CA LEU A 273 -11.62 -9.72 -2.29
C LEU A 273 -11.21 -8.25 -2.11
N LEU A 274 -11.49 -7.40 -3.11
CA LEU A 274 -11.25 -5.95 -3.04
C LEU A 274 -12.36 -5.18 -2.28
N GLY A 275 -13.41 -5.86 -1.79
CA GLY A 275 -14.49 -5.24 -1.03
C GLY A 275 -15.41 -4.35 -1.86
N LEU A 276 -15.46 -4.54 -3.19
CA LEU A 276 -16.24 -3.74 -4.14
C LEU A 276 -17.35 -4.54 -4.85
N PRO A 277 -18.12 -5.42 -4.18
CA PRO A 277 -19.10 -6.26 -4.88
C PRO A 277 -20.20 -5.43 -5.56
N GLN A 278 -20.57 -4.29 -4.99
CA GLN A 278 -21.66 -3.43 -5.46
C GLN A 278 -21.22 -2.36 -6.47
N ALA A 279 -19.93 -2.03 -6.53
CA ALA A 279 -19.43 -0.96 -7.41
C ALA A 279 -19.57 -1.32 -8.91
N PHE A 280 -19.82 -2.59 -9.21
CA PHE A 280 -19.89 -3.10 -10.57
C PHE A 280 -21.14 -3.91 -10.91
N GLU A 281 -22.09 -4.11 -9.97
CA GLU A 281 -23.41 -4.66 -10.27
C GLU A 281 -24.14 -3.71 -11.23
N GLY A 282 -24.42 -4.18 -12.45
CA GLY A 282 -25.02 -3.36 -13.53
C GLY A 282 -24.04 -2.46 -14.29
N SER A 283 -22.75 -2.48 -13.95
CA SER A 283 -21.75 -1.65 -14.63
C SER A 283 -21.29 -2.26 -15.95
N ASN A 284 -21.28 -1.45 -17.02
CA ASN A 284 -20.70 -1.81 -18.32
C ASN A 284 -19.15 -1.84 -18.30
N LEU A 285 -18.53 -1.53 -17.15
CA LEU A 285 -17.08 -1.58 -16.95
C LEU A 285 -16.51 -2.99 -16.99
N LEU A 286 -17.31 -4.03 -16.75
CA LEU A 286 -16.89 -5.41 -16.98
C LEU A 286 -17.51 -5.82 -18.31
N ALA A 287 -16.75 -5.71 -19.39
CA ALA A 287 -17.23 -6.11 -20.70
C ALA A 287 -17.53 -7.62 -20.72
N ASN A 288 -18.59 -7.99 -21.44
CA ASN A 288 -18.76 -9.37 -21.93
C ASN A 288 -17.68 -9.60 -22.99
N ALA A 289 -16.49 -9.97 -22.54
CA ALA A 289 -15.34 -10.02 -23.42
C ALA A 289 -15.17 -11.44 -23.96
N ASP A 290 -15.77 -11.71 -25.11
CA ASP A 290 -15.39 -12.82 -26.00
C ASP A 290 -14.01 -12.58 -26.66
N ARG A 291 -13.38 -11.43 -26.38
CA ARG A 291 -12.08 -10.98 -26.88
C ARG A 291 -11.14 -10.62 -25.73
N GLY A 292 -9.82 -10.64 -25.97
CA GLY A 292 -8.85 -10.19 -24.96
C GLY A 292 -8.98 -8.70 -24.65
N GLN A 293 -8.59 -8.29 -23.44
CA GLN A 293 -8.53 -6.88 -23.04
C GLN A 293 -7.27 -6.60 -22.21
N PHE A 294 -6.89 -5.32 -22.15
CA PHE A 294 -5.98 -4.82 -21.12
C PHE A 294 -6.61 -3.61 -20.44
N SER A 295 -6.15 -3.34 -19.22
CA SER A 295 -6.63 -2.23 -18.40
C SER A 295 -5.47 -1.34 -17.97
N ILE A 296 -5.74 -0.05 -17.85
CA ILE A 296 -4.84 0.93 -17.24
C ILE A 296 -5.56 1.49 -16.01
N PHE A 297 -4.92 1.40 -14.86
CA PHE A 297 -5.38 2.08 -13.66
C PHE A 297 -4.61 3.37 -13.54
N ILE A 298 -5.31 4.47 -13.29
CA ILE A 298 -4.70 5.79 -13.14
C ILE A 298 -4.80 6.16 -11.67
N THR A 299 -3.68 6.38 -10.99
CA THR A 299 -3.64 6.90 -9.62
C THR A 299 -3.15 8.32 -9.61
N LEU A 300 -3.74 9.15 -8.75
CA LEU A 300 -3.15 10.45 -8.43
C LEU A 300 -2.12 10.26 -7.33
N GLU A 301 -0.89 10.68 -7.60
CA GLU A 301 0.25 10.49 -6.68
C GLU A 301 0.36 11.61 -5.65
N GLN A 302 -0.09 12.82 -6.00
CA GLN A 302 0.03 14.00 -5.15
C GLN A 302 -1.32 14.65 -4.81
N PRO A 303 -2.30 13.88 -4.29
CA PRO A 303 -3.60 14.45 -3.93
C PRO A 303 -3.45 15.54 -2.88
N LYS A 304 -4.20 16.63 -3.02
CA LYS A 304 -4.34 17.71 -2.05
C LYS A 304 -5.51 17.47 -1.09
N SER A 305 -6.46 16.62 -1.45
CA SER A 305 -7.55 16.21 -0.56
C SER A 305 -7.02 15.51 0.70
N ARG A 306 -7.63 15.80 1.86
CA ARG A 306 -7.23 15.21 3.15
C ARG A 306 -8.40 14.57 3.85
N GLY A 307 -8.24 13.30 4.20
CA GLY A 307 -9.20 12.56 4.98
C GLY A 307 -9.04 12.76 6.49
N ARG A 308 -9.89 12.07 7.24
CA ARG A 308 -9.91 12.07 8.69
C ARG A 308 -10.32 10.71 9.24
N ILE A 309 -9.65 10.29 10.31
CA ILE A 309 -9.99 9.13 11.15
C ILE A 309 -10.45 9.64 12.51
N THR A 310 -11.62 9.18 12.95
CA THR A 310 -12.16 9.51 14.28
C THR A 310 -12.68 8.26 14.98
N LEU A 311 -12.61 8.25 16.30
CA LEU A 311 -13.28 7.21 17.08
C LEU A 311 -14.80 7.26 16.86
N LYS A 312 -15.41 6.08 16.66
CA LYS A 312 -16.88 5.94 16.71
C LYS A 312 -17.40 5.97 18.14
N ASN A 313 -16.67 5.36 19.06
CA ASN A 313 -16.95 5.22 20.49
C ASN A 313 -15.65 4.80 21.21
N THR A 314 -15.73 4.48 22.50
CA THR A 314 -14.60 4.05 23.34
C THR A 314 -14.29 2.54 23.28
N ASN A 315 -15.09 1.75 22.54
CA ASN A 315 -14.85 0.31 22.41
C ASN A 315 -13.69 0.07 21.44
N PRO A 316 -12.56 -0.51 21.88
CA PRO A 316 -11.38 -0.71 21.04
C PRO A 316 -11.59 -1.67 19.86
N TYR A 317 -12.69 -2.43 19.86
CA TYR A 317 -13.08 -3.33 18.77
C TYR A 317 -13.99 -2.68 17.72
N SER A 318 -14.55 -1.50 18.02
CA SER A 318 -15.34 -0.77 17.04
C SER A 318 -14.43 -0.25 15.93
N GLN A 319 -14.86 -0.39 14.68
CA GLN A 319 -14.17 0.22 13.55
C GLN A 319 -14.22 1.75 13.70
N PRO A 320 -13.09 2.47 13.49
CA PRO A 320 -13.09 3.92 13.50
C PRO A 320 -13.91 4.45 12.31
N ARG A 321 -14.41 5.67 12.43
CA ARG A 321 -15.01 6.37 11.29
C ARG A 321 -13.88 6.89 10.40
N ILE A 322 -13.92 6.53 9.12
CA ILE A 322 -12.97 6.99 8.12
C ILE A 322 -13.73 7.87 7.14
N LYS A 323 -13.29 9.12 7.01
CA LYS A 323 -13.77 10.04 5.98
C LYS A 323 -12.60 10.29 5.02
N THR A 324 -12.64 9.73 3.83
CA THR A 324 -11.52 9.85 2.87
C THR A 324 -11.42 11.23 2.26
N ASN A 325 -12.56 11.89 2.02
CA ASN A 325 -12.67 13.18 1.33
C ASN A 325 -12.00 13.18 -0.06
N TYR A 326 -12.00 12.05 -0.78
CA TYR A 326 -11.49 12.01 -2.16
C TYR A 326 -12.20 13.07 -3.03
N PHE A 327 -11.44 13.75 -3.88
CA PHE A 327 -11.90 14.84 -4.77
C PHE A 327 -12.57 16.03 -4.06
N ASN A 328 -12.33 16.21 -2.76
CA ASN A 328 -12.87 17.35 -2.03
C ASN A 328 -12.08 18.64 -2.28
N HIS A 329 -10.80 18.54 -2.64
CA HIS A 329 -9.99 19.69 -3.03
C HIS A 329 -10.13 19.94 -4.54
N PRO A 330 -10.43 21.16 -5.03
CA PRO A 330 -10.69 21.41 -6.46
C PRO A 330 -9.53 21.16 -7.44
N HIS A 331 -8.32 20.91 -6.94
CA HIS A 331 -7.14 20.57 -7.74
C HIS A 331 -7.10 19.07 -8.09
N ASP A 332 -7.75 18.25 -7.26
CA ASP A 332 -7.85 16.79 -7.37
C ASP A 332 -8.97 16.39 -8.34
#